data_AF-A0A0Q5Z7F6-F1
#
_entry.id   AF-A0A0Q5Z7F6-F1
#
_cell.length_a   1.000
_cell.length_b   1.000
_cell.length_c   1.000
_cell.angle_alpha   90.00
_cell.angle_beta   90.00
_cell.angle_gamma   90.00
#
_symmetry.space_group_name_H-M   'P 1'
#
loop_
_entity.id
_entity.type
_entity.pdbx_description
1 polymer ?
#
loop_
_entity_poly.entity_id
_entity_poly.type
_entity_poly.pdbx_seq_one_letter_code
_entity_poly.pdbx_strand_id
1 'polypeptide(L)' 'MIAYKQYHIQRFEHGHKRWVARITRSDGQNIRTILPASEHPYLDTKPTASAEEAEELAKEGIDFGGIV' A
#
# COMPACT_ATOMS: atom_id res chain seq x y z
N MET A 1 8.20 -0.02 9.19
CA MET A 1 7.64 1.08 8.38
C MET A 1 8.70 1.51 7.40
N ILE A 2 8.38 1.50 6.11
CA ILE A 2 9.34 1.71 5.03
C ILE A 2 8.89 2.95 4.25
N ALA A 3 9.73 3.96 4.20
CA ALA A 3 9.47 5.16 3.42
C ALA A 3 9.79 4.91 1.95
N TYR A 4 8.82 5.19 1.07
CA TYR A 4 8.94 5.00 -0.36
C TYR A 4 8.25 6.14 -1.11
N LYS A 5 9.05 6.99 -1.77
CA LYS A 5 8.59 8.25 -2.39
C LYS A 5 7.83 9.13 -1.37
N GLN A 6 6.59 9.53 -1.65
CA GLN A 6 5.70 10.28 -0.75
C GLN A 6 4.78 9.38 0.09
N TYR A 7 5.10 8.10 0.20
CA TYR A 7 4.28 7.10 0.87
C TYR A 7 5.06 6.33 1.94
N HIS A 8 4.34 5.84 2.93
CA HIS A 8 4.82 4.89 3.93
C HIS A 8 4.16 3.54 3.70
N ILE A 9 4.99 2.50 3.63
CA ILE A 9 4.59 1.11 3.47
C ILE A 9 4.78 0.40 4.81
N GLN A 10 3.73 -0.23 5.31
CA GLN A 10 3.77 -1.08 6.50
C GLN A 10 3.34 -2.49 6.14
N ARG A 11 4.20 -3.47 6.41
CA ARG A 11 3.93 -4.89 6.17
C ARG A 11 3.20 -5.45 7.38
N PHE A 12 2.06 -6.10 7.15
CA PHE A 12 1.22 -6.72 8.17
C PHE A 12 0.95 -8.18 7.82
N GLU A 13 0.97 -9.05 8.81
CA GLU A 13 0.54 -10.44 8.65
C GLU A 13 -0.95 -10.54 9.03
N HIS A 14 -1.78 -10.94 8.07
CA HIS A 14 -3.21 -11.14 8.21
C HIS A 14 -3.52 -12.65 8.34
N GLY A 15 -3.41 -13.19 9.55
CA GLY A 15 -3.77 -14.59 9.84
C GLY A 15 -2.81 -15.63 9.23
N HIS A 16 -3.34 -16.75 8.70
CA HIS A 16 -2.55 -17.88 8.18
C HIS A 16 -1.62 -17.50 7.02
N LYS A 17 -0.43 -16.95 7.32
CA LYS A 17 0.67 -16.66 6.39
C LYS A 17 0.30 -15.77 5.20
N ARG A 18 -0.69 -14.89 5.36
CA ARG A 18 -1.06 -13.91 4.33
C ARG A 18 -0.48 -12.57 4.70
N TRP A 19 0.53 -12.13 3.97
CA TRP A 19 1.15 -10.83 4.18
C TRP A 19 0.44 -9.78 3.33
N VAL A 20 0.16 -8.62 3.90
CA VAL A 20 -0.39 -7.46 3.20
C VAL A 20 0.50 -6.27 3.49
N ALA A 21 0.59 -5.35 2.54
CA ALA A 21 1.29 -4.10 2.73
C ALA A 21 0.28 -2.96 2.72
N ARG A 22 0.24 -2.22 3.82
CA ARG A 22 -0.54 -1.00 3.96
C ARG A 22 0.27 0.19 3.47
N ILE A 23 -0.25 0.87 2.48
CA ILE A 23 0.26 2.13 1.94
C ILE A 23 -0.49 3.26 2.61
N THR A 24 0.24 4.28 3.07
CA THR A 24 -0.29 5.55 3.59
C THR A 24 0.52 6.69 2.99
N ARG A 25 -0.03 7.89 2.79
CA ARG A 25 0.81 9.03 2.38
C ARG A 25 1.63 9.55 3.54
N SER A 26 2.87 9.94 3.25
CA SER A 26 3.79 10.53 4.21
C SER A 26 3.38 11.92 4.69
N ASP A 27 2.66 12.67 3.85
CA ASP A 27 2.07 13.98 4.20
C ASP A 27 0.88 13.90 5.16
N GLY A 28 0.43 12.70 5.54
CA GLY A 28 -0.79 12.53 6.35
C GLY A 28 -2.09 12.82 5.62
N GLN A 29 -2.03 13.14 4.32
CA GLN A 29 -3.20 13.22 3.45
C GLN A 29 -3.75 11.83 3.12
N ASN A 30 -5.02 11.76 2.75
CA ASN A 30 -5.61 10.54 2.24
C ASN A 30 -5.04 10.22 0.86
N ILE A 31 -4.94 8.92 0.55
CA ILE A 31 -4.63 8.42 -0.77
C ILE A 31 -5.87 8.57 -1.64
N ARG A 32 -5.74 9.18 -2.82
CA ARG A 32 -6.84 9.30 -3.78
C ARG A 32 -6.67 8.24 -4.86
N THR A 33 -7.58 7.29 -4.93
CA THR A 33 -7.65 6.40 -6.10
C THR A 33 -8.35 7.12 -7.24
N ILE A 34 -7.88 6.92 -8.47
CA ILE A 34 -8.45 7.60 -9.64
C ILE A 34 -9.73 6.90 -10.13
N LEU A 35 -9.82 5.57 -9.95
CA LEU A 35 -10.96 4.76 -10.38
C LEU A 35 -11.17 3.52 -9.49
N PRO A 36 -12.30 3.44 -8.77
CA PRO A 36 -13.25 4.53 -8.51
C PRO A 36 -12.57 5.70 -7.78
N ALA A 37 -13.02 6.92 -8.05
CA ALA A 37 -12.55 8.12 -7.37
C ALA A 37 -12.93 8.01 -5.88
N SER A 38 -11.97 7.67 -5.03
CA SER A 38 -12.22 7.45 -3.61
C SER A 38 -11.01 7.85 -2.81
N GLU A 39 -11.28 8.50 -1.69
CA GLU A 39 -10.25 8.93 -0.75
C GLU A 39 -10.16 7.89 0.34
N HIS A 40 -9.02 7.22 0.43
CA HIS A 40 -8.76 6.20 1.42
C HIS A 40 -7.66 6.68 2.36
N PRO A 41 -7.82 6.59 3.68
CA PRO A 41 -6.74 6.92 4.63
C PRO A 41 -5.53 6.00 4.45
N TYR A 42 -5.76 4.81 3.91
CA TYR A 42 -4.74 3.83 3.56
C TYR A 42 -5.24 2.90 2.45
N LEU A 43 -4.32 2.28 1.72
CA LEU A 43 -4.62 1.15 0.83
C LEU A 43 -3.86 -0.08 1.27
N ASP A 44 -4.52 -1.22 1.29
CA ASP A 44 -3.88 -2.50 1.55
C ASP A 44 -3.65 -3.24 0.22
N THR A 45 -2.47 -3.82 0.03
CA THR A 45 -2.18 -4.68 -1.13
C THR A 45 -2.92 -6.01 -1.01
N LYS A 46 -2.97 -6.75 -2.12
CA LYS A 46 -3.49 -8.12 -2.11
C LYS A 46 -2.65 -8.99 -1.16
N PRO A 47 -3.28 -9.93 -0.43
CA PRO A 47 -2.57 -10.84 0.45
C PRO A 47 -1.61 -11.73 -0.36
N THR A 48 -0.34 -11.75 0.05
CA THR A 48 0.75 -12.53 -0.54
C THR A 48 1.25 -13.60 0.42
N ALA A 49 2.10 -14.50 -0.08
CA ALA A 49 2.74 -15.53 0.75
C ALA A 49 3.87 -14.97 1.63
N SER A 50 4.42 -13.80 1.28
CA SER A 50 5.64 -13.25 1.88
C SER A 50 5.57 -11.74 2.07
N ALA A 51 6.20 -11.24 3.13
CA ALA A 51 6.25 -9.82 3.46
C ALA A 51 6.92 -8.98 2.37
N GLU A 52 7.96 -9.52 1.72
CA GLU A 52 8.67 -8.85 0.62
C GLU A 52 7.78 -8.70 -0.62
N GLU A 53 7.06 -9.75 -0.99
CA GLU A 53 6.13 -9.76 -2.11
C GLU A 53 4.99 -8.75 -1.91
N ALA A 54 4.49 -8.62 -0.66
CA ALA A 54 3.48 -7.62 -0.31
C ALA A 54 4.02 -6.19 -0.50
N GLU A 55 5.28 -5.94 -0.15
CA GLU A 55 5.93 -4.66 -0.36
C GLU A 55 6.15 -4.35 -1.84
N GLU A 56 6.58 -5.31 -2.65
CA GLU A 56 6.77 -5.10 -4.08
C GLU A 56 5.45 -4.72 -4.75
N LEU A 57 4.35 -5.41 -4.42
CA LEU A 57 3.02 -5.01 -4.88
C LEU A 57 2.65 -3.58 -4.44
N ALA A 58 3.08 -3.16 -3.25
CA ALA A 58 2.79 -1.81 -2.78
C ALA A 58 3.58 -0.77 -3.58
N LYS A 59 4.86 -1.04 -3.83
CA LYS A 59 5.71 -0.20 -4.67
C LYS A 59 5.19 -0.11 -6.10
N GLU A 60 4.78 -1.24 -6.67
CA GLU A 60 4.20 -1.31 -8.01
C GLU A 60 2.89 -0.51 -8.09
N GLY A 61 2.00 -0.65 -7.11
CA GLY A 61 0.76 0.13 -7.05
C GLY A 61 1.00 1.65 -6.98
N ILE A 62 2.05 2.07 -6.27
CA ILE A 62 2.49 3.47 -6.21
C ILE A 62 3.08 3.93 -7.54
N ASP A 63 3.86 3.07 -8.21
CA ASP A 63 4.54 3.41 -9.47
C ASP A 63 3.58 3.46 -10.66
N PHE A 64 2.57 2.58 -10.69
CA PHE A 64 1.56 2.51 -11.76
C PHE A 64 0.62 3.72 -11.77
N GLY A 65 0.71 4.62 -10.78
CA GLY A 65 -0.04 5.88 -10.78
C GLY A 65 -1.53 5.72 -10.56
N GLY A 66 -2.01 4.56 -10.08
CA GLY A 66 -3.42 4.37 -9.71
C GLY A 66 -3.84 5.13 -8.43
N ILE A 67 -2.86 5.77 -7.78
CA ILE A 67 -2.98 6.48 -6.52
C ILE A 67 -2.28 7.84 -6.58
N VAL A 68 -3.02 8.87 -6.19
CA VAL A 68 -2.67 10.31 -6.25
C VAL A 68 -2.71 10.95 -4.86
#